data_AF-A0A5P9PQA1-F1
#
_entry.id   AF-A0A5P9PQA1-F1
#
_cell.length_a   1.000
_cell.length_b   1.000
_cell.length_c   1.000
_cell.angle_alpha   90.00
_cell.angle_beta   90.00
_cell.angle_gamma   90.00
#
_symmetry.space_group_name_H-M   'P 1'
#
loop_
_entity.id
_entity.type
_entity.pdbx_description
1 polymer ?
#
loop_
_entity_poly.entity_id
_entity_poly.type
_entity_poly.pdbx_seq_one_letter_code
_entity_poly.pdbx_strand_id
1 'polypeptide(L)' 'MIDERRLLEARRLLGHGGWTASAVSAHPGFPDAADFGRFFRDRTGLTPAAYANSARA' A
#
# COMPACT_ATOMS: atom_id res chain seq x y z
N MET A 1 -0.04 3.12 16.44
CA MET A 1 0.35 1.70 16.62
C MET A 1 -0.24 0.76 15.58
N ILE A 2 -1.50 0.91 15.13
CA ILE A 2 -2.06 0.05 14.05
C ILE A 2 -1.68 0.57 12.65
N ASP A 3 -1.75 1.88 12.44
CA ASP A 3 -1.49 2.50 11.12
C ASP A 3 -0.06 2.32 10.63
N GLU A 4 0.91 2.39 11.51
CA GLU A 4 2.32 2.18 11.16
C GLU A 4 2.59 0.74 10.73
N ARG A 5 1.98 -0.23 11.42
CA ARG A 5 2.03 -1.65 11.04
C ARG A 5 1.33 -1.89 9.70
N ARG A 6 0.17 -1.25 9.48
CA ARG A 6 -0.54 -1.27 8.19
C ARG A 6 0.32 -0.69 7.06
N LEU A 7 1.01 0.41 7.31
CA LEU A 7 1.89 1.04 6.33
C LEU A 7 3.08 0.16 5.97
N LEU A 8 3.73 -0.46 6.96
CA LEU A 8 4.85 -1.38 6.73
C LEU A 8 4.42 -2.59 5.89
N GLU A 9 3.28 -3.18 6.20
CA GLU A 9 2.75 -4.31 5.43
C GLU A 9 2.40 -3.90 3.99
N ALA A 10 1.78 -2.72 3.80
CA ALA A 10 1.49 -2.18 2.47
C ALA A 10 2.76 -2.04 1.62
N ARG A 11 3.81 -1.44 2.19
CA ARG A 11 5.09 -1.24 1.50
C ARG A 11 5.75 -2.57 1.14
N ARG A 12 5.68 -3.57 2.02
CA ARG A 12 6.22 -4.91 1.79
C ARG A 12 5.50 -5.62 0.64
N LEU A 13 4.17 -5.61 0.65
CA LEU A 13 3.37 -6.26 -0.38
C LEU A 13 3.57 -5.62 -1.76
N LEU A 14 3.59 -4.28 -1.82
CA LEU A 14 3.79 -3.53 -3.06
C LEU A 14 5.24 -3.63 -3.59
N GLY A 15 6.22 -3.54 -2.70
CA GLY A 15 7.63 -3.41 -3.08
C GLY A 15 8.37 -4.74 -3.25
N HIS A 16 8.01 -5.79 -2.52
CA HIS A 16 8.70 -7.08 -2.58
C HIS A 16 7.76 -8.23 -2.95
N GLY A 17 6.49 -8.15 -2.56
CA GLY A 17 5.51 -9.18 -2.89
C GLY A 17 5.10 -9.22 -4.37
N GLY A 18 5.36 -8.14 -5.13
CA GLY A 18 4.87 -8.01 -6.51
C GLY A 18 3.37 -7.75 -6.61
N TRP A 19 2.69 -7.48 -5.49
CA TRP A 19 1.25 -7.26 -5.47
C TRP A 19 0.88 -5.98 -6.21
N THR A 20 -0.29 -5.96 -6.83
CA THR A 20 -0.87 -4.74 -7.40
C THR A 20 -1.54 -3.92 -6.30
N ALA A 21 -1.69 -2.61 -6.53
CA ALA A 21 -2.42 -1.73 -5.63
C ALA A 21 -3.83 -2.28 -5.30
N SER A 22 -4.53 -2.81 -6.31
CA SER A 22 -5.86 -3.40 -6.15
C SER A 22 -5.86 -4.69 -5.33
N ALA A 23 -4.81 -5.52 -5.45
CA ALA A 23 -4.68 -6.72 -4.64
C ALA A 23 -4.40 -6.38 -3.16
N VAL A 24 -3.57 -5.36 -2.91
CA VAL A 24 -3.30 -4.89 -1.55
C VAL A 24 -4.52 -4.23 -0.93
N SER A 25 -5.30 -3.47 -1.70
CA SER A 25 -6.51 -2.81 -1.21
C SER A 25 -7.63 -3.79 -0.81
N ALA A 26 -7.63 -5.01 -1.39
CA ALA A 26 -8.55 -6.09 -1.04
C ALA A 26 -8.06 -6.98 0.12
N HIS A 27 -6.85 -6.73 0.64
CA HIS A 27 -6.26 -7.57 1.68
C HIS A 27 -6.94 -7.33 3.05
N PRO A 28 -7.26 -8.37 3.84
CA PRO A 28 -7.98 -8.25 5.12
C PRO A 28 -7.36 -7.30 6.17
N GLY A 29 -6.09 -6.95 6.00
CA GLY A 29 -5.38 -5.97 6.83
C GLY A 29 -5.76 -4.50 6.57
N PHE A 30 -6.46 -4.22 5.45
CA PHE A 30 -6.92 -2.89 5.07
C PHE A 30 -8.45 -2.85 5.09
N PRO A 31 -9.07 -2.04 5.96
CA PRO A 31 -10.50 -2.07 6.20
C PRO A 31 -11.34 -1.50 5.05
N ASP A 32 -10.77 -0.64 4.20
CA ASP A 32 -11.45 -0.11 3.02
C ASP A 32 -10.44 0.20 1.89
N ALA A 33 -10.71 -0.33 0.70
CA ALA A 33 -9.91 -0.11 -0.50
C ALA A 33 -9.88 1.35 -0.96
N ALA A 34 -10.98 2.09 -0.75
CA ALA A 34 -11.09 3.51 -1.08
C ALA A 34 -10.24 4.37 -0.14
N ASP A 35 -10.18 4.01 1.15
CA ASP A 35 -9.35 4.72 2.12
C ASP A 35 -7.86 4.38 1.98
N PHE A 36 -7.53 3.15 1.54
CA PHE A 36 -6.14 2.71 1.38
C PHE A 36 -5.31 3.66 0.52
N GLY A 37 -5.84 4.06 -0.64
CA GLY A 37 -5.12 4.93 -1.57
C GLY A 37 -4.76 6.29 -0.97
N ARG A 38 -5.70 6.88 -0.23
CA ARG A 38 -5.49 8.16 0.48
C ARG A 38 -4.56 7.99 1.66
N PHE A 39 -4.81 7.00 2.52
CA PHE A 39 -3.95 6.64 3.65
C PHE A 39 -2.49 6.47 3.23
N PHE A 40 -2.25 5.71 2.17
CA PHE A 40 -0.90 5.42 1.68
C PHE A 40 -0.23 6.68 1.14
N ARG A 41 -0.96 7.50 0.37
CA ARG A 41 -0.45 8.76 -0.16
C ARG A 41 -0.13 9.76 0.94
N ASP A 42 -1.01 9.90 1.93
CA ASP A 42 -0.83 10.84 3.04
C ASP A 42 0.41 10.50 3.88
N ARG A 43 0.89 9.25 3.86
CA ARG A 43 2.08 8.81 4.60
C ARG A 43 3.34 8.60 3.78
N THR A 44 3.22 8.43 2.46
CA THR A 44 4.38 8.14 1.59
C THR A 44 4.63 9.22 0.54
N GLY A 45 3.67 10.13 0.32
CA GLY A 45 3.69 11.09 -0.78
C GLY A 45 3.39 10.49 -2.16
N LEU A 46 3.26 9.16 -2.28
CA LEU A 46 3.04 8.47 -3.55
C LEU A 46 1.71 7.72 -3.54
N THR A 47 1.10 7.55 -4.72
CA THR A 47 0.02 6.58 -4.85
C THR A 47 0.57 5.15 -4.71
N PRO A 48 -0.21 4.17 -4.23
CA PRO A 48 0.25 2.78 -4.14
C PRO A 48 0.79 2.22 -5.46
N ALA A 49 0.17 2.60 -6.59
CA ALA A 49 0.61 2.18 -7.91
C ALA A 49 1.94 2.81 -8.33
N ALA A 50 2.14 4.11 -8.06
CA ALA A 50 3.41 4.79 -8.34
C ALA A 50 4.55 4.19 -7.49
N TYR A 51 4.28 3.91 -6.20
CA TYR A 51 5.24 3.26 -5.32
C TYR A 51 5.59 1.84 -5.80
N ALA A 52 4.61 1.04 -6.21
CA ALA A 52 4.84 -0.29 -6.74
C ALA A 52 5.69 -0.26 -8.03
N ASN A 53 5.45 0.72 -8.91
CA ASN A 53 6.26 0.87 -10.12
C ASN A 53 7.70 1.31 -9.80
N SER A 54 7.92 2.23 -8.87
CA SER A 54 9.27 2.65 -8.48
C SER A 54 10.07 1.54 -7.81
N ALA A 55 9.41 0.59 -7.13
CA ALA A 55 10.08 -0.54 -6.49
C ALA A 55 10.45 -1.68 -7.46
N ARG A 56 9.91 -1.65 -8.68
CA ARG A 56 10.17 -2.65 -9.74
C ARG A 56 11.20 -2.17 -10.77
N ALA A 57 11.54 -0.88 -10.75
CA ALA A 57 12.58 -0.27 -11.55
C ALA A 57 13.95 -0.46 -10.87
#